data_AF-A0A662YMF6-F1
#
_entry.id   AF-A0A662YMF6-F1
#
_cell.length_a   1.000
_cell.length_b   1.000
_cell.length_c   1.000
_cell.angle_alpha   90.00
_cell.angle_beta   90.00
_cell.angle_gamma   90.00
#
_symmetry.space_group_name_H-M   'P 1'
#
loop_
_entity.id
_entity.type
_entity.pdbx_description
1 polymer ?
#
loop_
_entity_poly.entity_id
_entity_poly.type
_entity_poly.pdbx_seq_one_letter_code
_entity_poly.pdbx_strand_id
1 'polypeptide(L)'
;MEDKGDTCFQLCLDERDWIPGLPIIDNLSQSIQQSRKTVFVLTNTFLSSGNFKTAFYLAHQLLMDDKSDAIILVFLERSLQSSKYLRLQKRLCRGSVLEWPKNPQAQRYFW
;
A
#
# COMPACT_ATOMS: atom_id res chain seq x y z
N MET A 1 -30.38 11.45 7.93
CA MET A 1 -30.13 10.10 8.48
C MET A 1 -29.27 9.42 7.43
N GLU A 2 -27.96 9.57 7.52
CA GLU A 2 -27.04 8.91 6.59
C GLU A 2 -26.86 7.48 7.08
N ASP A 3 -27.35 6.53 6.29
CA ASP A 3 -27.21 5.11 6.51
C ASP A 3 -25.72 4.74 6.34
N LYS A 4 -24.99 4.67 7.46
CA LYS A 4 -23.64 4.10 7.51
C LYS A 4 -23.76 2.58 7.43
N GLY A 5 -24.01 2.07 6.23
CA GLY A 5 -23.73 0.67 5.94
C GLY A 5 -22.24 0.44 6.14
N ASP A 6 -21.86 -0.41 7.10
CA ASP A 6 -20.47 -0.83 7.29
C ASP A 6 -19.95 -1.44 5.99
N THR A 7 -19.17 -0.68 5.23
CA THR A 7 -18.48 -1.20 4.04
C THR A 7 -17.46 -2.24 4.48
N CYS A 8 -17.81 -3.51 4.36
CA CYS A 8 -16.89 -4.61 4.62
C CYS A 8 -15.98 -4.84 3.40
N PHE A 9 -14.68 -4.58 3.57
CA PHE A 9 -13.67 -4.88 2.55
C PHE A 9 -13.10 -6.28 2.75
N GLN A 10 -12.98 -7.05 1.67
CA GLN A 10 -12.18 -8.28 1.69
C GLN A 10 -10.71 -7.89 1.54
N LEU A 11 -9.92 -8.20 2.57
CA LEU A 11 -8.50 -7.86 2.65
C LEU A 11 -7.65 -9.12 2.48
N CYS A 12 -6.56 -9.01 1.73
CA CYS A 12 -5.46 -9.97 1.69
C CYS A 12 -4.28 -9.37 2.45
N LEU A 13 -3.83 -10.02 3.53
CA LEU A 13 -2.68 -9.61 4.35
C LEU A 13 -1.57 -10.65 4.22
N ASP A 14 -0.33 -10.18 4.06
CA ASP A 14 0.86 -11.02 3.92
C ASP A 14 1.07 -11.95 5.13
N GLU A 15 0.90 -11.44 6.34
CA GLU A 15 1.08 -12.24 7.56
C GLU A 15 -0.03 -13.29 7.80
N ARG A 16 -1.19 -13.16 7.15
CA ARG A 16 -2.38 -13.99 7.42
C ARG A 16 -2.71 -14.96 6.28
N ASP A 17 -2.65 -14.47 5.04
CA ASP A 17 -3.24 -15.15 3.90
C ASP A 17 -2.19 -15.77 2.97
N TRP A 18 -0.90 -15.45 3.15
CA TRP A 18 0.17 -16.07 2.37
C TRP A 18 0.36 -17.53 2.77
N ILE A 19 0.46 -18.38 1.75
CA ILE A 19 0.60 -19.81 1.94
C ILE A 19 2.05 -20.10 2.35
N PRO A 20 2.29 -20.73 3.52
CA PRO A 20 3.62 -21.11 3.94
C PRO A 20 4.26 -22.09 2.96
N GLY A 21 5.55 -21.94 2.71
CA GLY A 21 6.31 -22.81 1.78
C GLY A 21 6.24 -22.38 0.32
N LEU A 22 5.35 -21.44 -0.06
CA LEU A 22 5.43 -20.78 -1.37
C LEU A 22 6.48 -19.65 -1.37
N PRO A 23 7.14 -19.40 -2.51
CA PRO A 23 8.00 -18.24 -2.67
C PRO A 23 7.24 -16.93 -2.38
N ILE A 24 7.91 -16.01 -1.69
CA ILE A 24 7.35 -14.68 -1.36
C ILE A 24 6.85 -13.94 -2.61
N ILE A 25 7.57 -14.08 -3.73
CA ILE A 25 7.23 -13.44 -5.00
C ILE A 25 5.93 -14.01 -5.58
N ASP A 26 5.69 -15.32 -5.44
CA ASP A 26 4.48 -15.97 -5.95
C ASP A 26 3.27 -15.57 -5.10
N ASN A 27 3.40 -15.62 -3.78
CA ASN A 27 2.39 -15.14 -2.84
C ASN A 27 2.03 -13.66 -3.12
N LEU A 28 3.04 -12.80 -3.26
CA LEU A 28 2.85 -11.40 -3.56
C LEU A 28 2.16 -11.17 -4.91
N SER A 29 2.61 -11.84 -5.98
CA SER A 29 2.02 -11.71 -7.31
C SER A 29 0.56 -12.12 -7.30
N GLN A 30 0.24 -13.25 -6.67
CA GLN A 30 -1.13 -13.72 -6.53
C GLN A 30 -1.99 -12.73 -5.73
N SER A 31 -1.49 -12.23 -4.59
CA SER A 31 -2.21 -11.22 -3.78
C SER A 31 -2.52 -9.95 -4.58
N ILE A 32 -1.57 -9.48 -5.40
CA ILE A 32 -1.78 -8.30 -6.25
C ILE A 32 -2.84 -8.57 -7.32
N GLN A 33 -2.72 -9.68 -8.05
CA GLN A 33 -3.65 -10.02 -9.16
C GLN A 33 -5.08 -10.29 -8.68
N GLN A 34 -5.25 -10.81 -7.46
CA GLN A 34 -6.56 -11.12 -6.88
C GLN A 34 -7.18 -9.92 -6.15
N SER A 35 -6.46 -8.79 -6.03
CA SER A 35 -6.90 -7.61 -5.30
C SER A 35 -7.25 -6.47 -6.26
N ARG A 36 -8.32 -5.72 -5.95
CA ARG A 36 -8.67 -4.50 -6.73
C ARG A 36 -7.71 -3.34 -6.47
N LYS A 37 -7.11 -3.32 -5.30
CA LYS A 37 -6.18 -2.28 -4.84
C LYS A 37 -5.06 -2.94 -4.04
N THR A 38 -3.84 -2.48 -4.21
CA THR A 38 -2.66 -2.85 -3.41
C THR A 38 -2.27 -1.68 -2.53
N VAL A 39 -2.36 -1.86 -1.21
CA VAL A 39 -2.03 -0.82 -0.24
C VAL A 39 -0.66 -1.11 0.37
N PHE A 40 0.29 -0.18 0.20
CA PHE A 40 1.58 -0.23 0.90
C PHE A 40 1.53 0.68 2.12
N VAL A 41 1.63 0.07 3.30
CA VAL A 41 1.77 0.79 4.56
C VAL A 41 3.25 1.00 4.86
N LEU A 42 3.71 2.23 4.72
CA LEU A 42 5.13 2.60 4.80
C LEU A 42 5.50 3.00 6.23
N THR A 43 6.31 2.15 6.86
CA THR A 43 6.99 2.37 8.13
C THR A 43 8.51 2.41 7.92
N ASN A 44 9.25 2.92 8.91
CA ASN A 44 10.72 2.87 8.86
C ASN A 44 11.26 1.43 8.78
N THR A 45 10.64 0.49 9.48
CA THR A 45 11.05 -0.93 9.51
C THR A 45 10.81 -1.63 8.17
N PHE A 46 9.70 -1.32 7.50
CA PHE A 46 9.38 -1.93 6.21
C PHE A 46 10.29 -1.45 5.07
N LEU A 47 10.80 -0.23 5.18
CA LEU A 47 11.72 0.33 4.19
C LEU A 47 13.15 -0.15 4.37
N SER A 48 13.58 -0.38 5.62
CA SER A 48 14.92 -0.87 5.91
C SER A 48 15.10 -2.35 5.56
N SER A 49 14.03 -3.15 5.55
CA SER A 49 14.07 -4.57 5.18
C SER A 49 14.27 -4.82 3.69
N GLY A 50 14.13 -3.80 2.84
CA GLY A 50 14.29 -3.92 1.38
C GLY A 50 13.09 -4.54 0.64
N ASN A 51 12.19 -5.19 1.36
CA ASN A 51 10.99 -5.85 0.80
C ASN A 51 10.10 -4.87 0.03
N PHE A 52 9.99 -3.62 0.50
CA PHE A 52 9.19 -2.60 -0.19
C PHE A 52 9.64 -2.37 -1.63
N LYS A 53 10.95 -2.36 -1.92
CA LYS A 53 11.44 -2.03 -3.26
C LYS A 53 11.01 -3.08 -4.28
N THR A 54 11.22 -4.35 -3.95
CA THR A 54 10.82 -5.49 -4.79
C THR A 54 9.30 -5.55 -4.91
N ALA A 55 8.59 -5.40 -3.79
CA ALA A 55 7.14 -5.51 -3.79
C ALA A 55 6.47 -4.39 -4.58
N PHE A 56 6.92 -3.15 -4.41
CA PHE A 56 6.43 -2.00 -5.16
C PHE A 56 6.72 -2.17 -6.66
N TYR A 57 7.93 -2.60 -7.03
CA TYR A 57 8.29 -2.78 -8.43
C TYR A 57 7.38 -3.81 -9.11
N LEU A 58 7.14 -4.95 -8.46
CA LEU A 58 6.23 -5.98 -8.97
C LEU A 58 4.79 -5.47 -9.09
N ALA A 59 4.26 -4.83 -8.05
CA ALA A 59 2.92 -4.24 -8.10
C ALA A 59 2.80 -3.23 -9.23
N HIS A 60 3.79 -2.35 -9.39
CA HIS A 60 3.80 -1.39 -10.47
C HIS A 60 3.80 -2.09 -11.83
N GLN A 61 4.67 -3.07 -12.07
CA GLN A 61 4.72 -3.81 -13.33
C GLN A 61 3.40 -4.52 -13.65
N LEU A 62 2.81 -5.21 -12.67
CA LEU A 62 1.57 -5.98 -12.86
C LEU A 62 0.35 -5.08 -13.09
N LEU A 63 0.36 -3.85 -12.55
CA LEU A 63 -0.78 -2.93 -12.60
C LEU A 63 -0.63 -1.82 -13.67
N MET A 64 0.46 -1.81 -14.44
CA MET A 64 0.72 -0.77 -15.45
C MET A 64 -0.31 -0.74 -16.59
N ASP A 65 -0.84 -1.91 -16.99
CA ASP A 65 -1.78 -2.01 -18.11
C ASP A 65 -3.23 -1.63 -17.71
N ASP A 66 -3.55 -1.68 -16.42
CA ASP A 66 -4.94 -1.62 -15.95
C ASP A 66 -5.53 -0.20 -15.83
N LYS A 67 -4.78 0.84 -16.25
CA LYS A 67 -5.12 2.29 -16.27
C LYS A 67 -5.77 2.86 -14.99
N SER A 68 -5.71 2.15 -13.88
CA SER A 68 -6.41 2.48 -12.65
C SER A 68 -5.40 2.78 -11.54
N ASP A 69 -5.74 3.72 -10.64
CA ASP A 69 -4.99 4.02 -9.41
C ASP A 69 -5.03 2.83 -8.44
N ALA A 70 -4.45 1.70 -8.84
CA ALA A 70 -4.53 0.43 -8.13
C ALA A 70 -3.57 0.36 -6.95
N ILE A 71 -2.50 1.15 -6.97
CA ILE A 71 -1.52 1.23 -5.87
C ILE A 71 -1.87 2.40 -4.96
N ILE A 72 -1.99 2.16 -3.66
CA ILE A 72 -2.16 3.19 -2.63
C ILE A 72 -0.95 3.18 -1.70
N LEU A 73 -0.33 4.34 -1.49
CA LEU A 73 0.80 4.51 -0.58
C LEU A 73 0.37 5.24 0.69
N VAL A 74 0.49 4.59 1.84
CA VAL A 74 0.18 5.18 3.15
C VAL A 74 1.48 5.45 3.91
N PHE A 75 1.77 6.72 4.23
CA PHE A 75 2.95 7.11 4.98
C PHE A 75 2.61 7.30 6.47
N LEU A 76 3.08 6.40 7.33
CA LEU A 76 2.82 6.51 8.78
C LEU A 76 3.76 7.51 9.49
N GLU A 77 4.95 7.75 8.93
CA GLU A 77 5.97 8.60 9.54
C GLU A 77 6.48 9.70 8.58
N ARG A 78 6.69 10.92 9.10
CA ARG A 78 7.18 12.06 8.29
C ARG A 78 8.64 11.92 7.85
N SER A 79 9.47 11.22 8.63
CA SER A 79 10.90 10.98 8.34
C SER A 79 11.10 10.35 6.95
N LEU A 80 10.14 9.53 6.53
CA LEU A 80 10.13 8.81 5.26
C LEU A 80 9.98 9.72 4.04
N GLN A 81 9.44 10.93 4.21
CA GLN A 81 9.20 11.86 3.11
C GLN A 81 10.48 12.45 2.51
N SER A 82 11.60 12.42 3.25
CA SER A 82 12.89 12.95 2.80
C SER A 82 13.59 12.05 1.77
N SER A 83 13.25 10.76 1.75
CA SER A 83 13.90 9.77 0.87
C SER A 83 13.68 10.09 -0.60
N LYS A 84 14.76 10.12 -1.38
CA LYS A 84 14.71 10.34 -2.84
C LYS A 84 13.84 9.27 -3.53
N TYR A 85 13.97 8.02 -3.09
CA TYR A 85 13.21 6.90 -3.63
C TYR A 85 11.71 7.08 -3.42
N LEU A 86 11.30 7.42 -2.19
CA LEU A 86 9.89 7.62 -1.87
C LEU A 86 9.27 8.83 -2.57
N ARG A 87 10.05 9.90 -2.76
CA ARG A 87 9.62 11.04 -3.58
C ARG A 87 9.37 10.66 -5.04
N LEU A 88 10.16 9.74 -5.60
CA LEU A 88 9.91 9.20 -6.93
C LEU A 88 8.62 8.37 -6.95
N GLN A 89 8.43 7.49 -5.96
CA GLN A 89 7.22 6.66 -5.88
C GLN A 89 5.94 7.49 -5.72
N LYS A 90 5.97 8.56 -4.92
CA LYS A 90 4.86 9.52 -4.85
C LYS A 90 4.54 10.16 -6.21
N ARG A 91 5.53 10.37 -7.07
CA ARG A 91 5.32 10.93 -8.41
C ARG A 91 4.71 9.92 -9.37
N LEU A 92 5.03 8.64 -9.20
CA LEU A 92 4.43 7.56 -9.98
C LEU A 92 2.97 7.31 -9.56
N CYS A 93 2.66 7.45 -8.26
CA CYS A 93 1.33 7.26 -7.68
C CYS A 93 0.61 8.58 -7.35
N ARG A 94 0.68 9.60 -8.24
CA ARG A 94 0.27 10.99 -7.94
C ARG A 94 -1.15 11.18 -7.37
N GLY A 95 -2.08 10.26 -7.62
CA GLY A 95 -3.47 10.32 -7.13
C GLY A 95 -3.78 9.48 -5.89
N SER A 96 -2.83 8.69 -5.39
CA SER A 96 -3.09 7.60 -4.43
C SER A 96 -2.09 7.56 -3.28
N VAL A 97 -1.66 8.74 -2.82
CA VAL A 97 -0.78 8.90 -1.65
C VAL A 97 -1.57 9.47 -0.48
N LEU A 98 -1.54 8.75 0.64
CA LEU A 98 -2.15 9.16 1.90
C LEU A 98 -1.06 9.33 2.97
N GLU A 99 -1.22 10.35 3.80
CA GLU A 99 -0.31 10.63 4.90
C GLU A 99 -1.06 10.53 6.22
N TRP A 100 -0.52 9.75 7.16
CA TRP A 100 -1.12 9.60 8.47
C TRP A 100 -1.01 10.91 9.27
N PRO A 101 -2.13 11.50 9.71
CA PRO A 101 -2.09 12.76 10.42
C PRO A 101 -1.63 12.58 11.88
N LYS A 102 -0.74 13.47 12.33
CA LYS A 102 -0.28 13.52 13.73
C LYS A 102 -1.33 14.05 14.70
N ASN A 103 -2.24 14.89 14.21
CA ASN A 103 -3.30 15.46 15.03
C ASN A 103 -4.42 14.41 15.19
N PRO A 104 -4.73 13.95 16.42
CA PRO A 104 -5.81 12.99 16.65
C PRO A 104 -7.16 13.46 16.10
N GLN A 105 -7.43 14.78 16.15
CA GLN A 105 -8.64 15.37 15.60
C GLN A 105 -8.69 15.33 14.06
N ALA A 106 -7.54 15.13 13.40
CA ALA A 106 -7.45 14.98 11.95
C ALA A 106 -7.46 13.51 11.50
N GLN A 107 -7.17 12.55 12.39
CA GLN A 107 -7.19 11.11 12.09
C GLN A 107 -8.57 10.62 11.66
N ARG A 108 -9.66 11.23 12.15
CA ARG A 108 -11.02 10.93 11.70
C ARG A 108 -11.29 11.24 10.22
N TYR A 109 -10.50 12.11 9.59
CA TYR A 109 -10.65 12.46 8.17
C TYR A 109 -9.73 11.62 7.27
N PHE A 110 -8.90 10.76 7.85
CA PHE A 110 -8.06 9.84 7.08
C PHE A 110 -8.87 8.64 6.55
N TRP A 111 -9.86 8.21 7.34
CA TRP A 111 -10.82 7.16 7.01
C TRP A 111 -12.01 7.72 6.23
#